data_AF-A0A8S2WNZ0-F1
#
_entry.id   AF-A0A8S2WNZ0-F1
#
_cell.length_a   1.000
_cell.length_b   1.000
_cell.length_c   1.000
_cell.angle_alpha   90.00
_cell.angle_beta   90.00
_cell.angle_gamma   90.00
#
_symmetry.space_group_name_H-M   'P 1'
#
loop_
_entity.id
_entity.type
_entity.pdbx_description
1 polymer ?
#
loop_
_entity_poly.entity_id
_entity_poly.type
_entity_poly.pdbx_seq_one_letter_code
_entity_poly.pdbx_strand_id
1 'polypeptide(L)'
;MPSTRCSCIAKECARTIDLTKSNTFREISTPAYEWLRDRLESKGTTFNNDNLIYLCKACEAKYRREEKQIGEETERVFKDSTLSVPNPIIRAQKCFQVPMQVNFCCFCQNHLAKSSVFLPSEVRLDLFVEHDVYVYARQKCCGSHLKGTRLNPDITIDTRQYEPTMLTIEEASNLIFQLKNDIKNKRNRPLLSLDNPLIDEEDLKSWTGWKKSDLHTMYATISDSKVMRDSKHRSVADALILYWVKMKTNLSYSQIGTLFN
;
A
#
# COMPACT_ATOMS: atom_id res chain seq x y z
N MET A 1 -31.48 51.10 -3.80
CA MET A 1 -30.12 50.62 -3.50
C MET A 1 -30.24 49.25 -2.86
N PRO A 2 -29.54 48.21 -3.35
CA PRO A 2 -29.62 46.88 -2.75
C PRO A 2 -29.08 46.92 -1.32
N SER A 3 -29.79 46.31 -0.38
CA SER A 3 -29.36 46.20 1.01
C SER A 3 -28.00 45.49 1.07
N THR A 4 -26.96 46.19 1.52
CA THR A 4 -25.61 45.62 1.72
C THR A 4 -25.52 44.73 2.96
N ARG A 5 -26.64 44.57 3.68
CA ARG A 5 -26.72 43.76 4.89
C ARG A 5 -27.84 42.73 4.78
N CYS A 6 -27.54 41.49 5.16
CA CYS A 6 -28.50 40.40 5.24
C CYS A 6 -28.36 39.70 6.60
N SER A 7 -29.38 38.95 7.03
CA SER A 7 -29.30 38.17 8.26
C SER A 7 -28.70 36.79 7.98
N CYS A 8 -27.97 36.25 8.96
CA CYS A 8 -27.55 34.85 8.92
C CYS A 8 -28.78 33.93 8.86
N ILE A 9 -28.76 32.92 7.97
CA ILE A 9 -29.90 32.01 7.81
C ILE A 9 -30.15 31.09 9.02
N ALA A 10 -29.14 30.82 9.84
CA ALA A 10 -29.32 30.00 11.02
C ALA A 10 -30.30 30.68 11.99
N LYS A 11 -31.47 30.07 12.24
CA LYS A 11 -32.55 30.64 13.07
C LYS A 11 -32.10 31.13 14.46
N GLU A 12 -31.11 30.47 15.05
CA GLU A 12 -30.56 30.82 16.36
C GLU A 12 -29.52 31.95 16.32
N CYS A 13 -29.24 32.52 15.13
CA CYS A 13 -28.18 33.49 14.93
C CYS A 13 -28.73 34.88 14.64
N ALA A 14 -28.59 35.79 15.60
CA ALA A 14 -28.97 37.20 15.43
C ALA A 14 -27.93 38.05 14.65
N ARG A 15 -26.93 37.43 14.00
CA ARG A 15 -25.86 38.17 13.33
C ARG A 15 -26.30 38.70 11.98
N THR A 16 -26.06 39.99 11.77
CA THR A 16 -26.13 40.63 10.46
C THR A 16 -24.81 40.44 9.72
N ILE A 17 -24.91 40.00 8.46
CA ILE A 17 -23.84 39.80 7.51
C ILE A 17 -23.70 41.05 6.65
N ASP A 18 -22.48 41.53 6.49
CA ASP A 18 -22.14 42.62 5.58
C ASP A 18 -21.63 42.03 4.26
N LEU A 19 -22.44 42.17 3.21
CA LEU A 19 -22.18 41.59 1.88
C LEU A 19 -20.97 42.24 1.19
N THR A 20 -20.51 43.41 1.66
CA THR A 20 -19.28 44.05 1.14
C THR A 20 -18.01 43.38 1.63
N LYS A 21 -18.10 42.52 2.67
CA LYS A 21 -16.97 41.83 3.29
C LYS A 21 -17.10 40.32 3.08
N SER A 22 -16.63 39.86 1.91
CA SER A 22 -16.63 38.43 1.50
C SER A 22 -16.00 37.47 2.53
N ASN A 23 -15.13 37.98 3.40
CA ASN A 23 -14.51 37.20 4.47
C ASN A 23 -15.39 36.96 5.69
N THR A 24 -16.63 37.46 5.75
CA THR A 24 -17.49 37.34 6.94
C THR A 24 -18.62 36.31 6.77
N PHE A 25 -18.85 35.81 5.55
CA PHE A 25 -19.96 34.90 5.25
C PHE A 25 -19.62 33.82 4.22
N ARG A 26 -20.55 32.88 4.06
CA ARG A 26 -20.62 31.89 2.99
C ARG A 26 -21.99 31.88 2.36
N GLU A 27 -22.01 31.71 1.05
CA GLU A 27 -23.23 31.50 0.29
C GLU A 27 -23.50 29.99 0.20
N ILE A 28 -24.69 29.55 0.61
CA ILE A 28 -25.09 28.12 0.68
C ILE A 28 -25.84 27.70 -0.61
N SER A 29 -25.64 28.44 -1.70
CA SER A 29 -26.19 28.13 -3.03
C SER A 29 -25.36 27.08 -3.77
N THR A 30 -24.09 26.90 -3.41
CA THR A 30 -23.18 25.99 -4.14
C THR A 30 -23.32 24.54 -3.66
N PRO A 31 -23.12 23.53 -4.55
CA PRO A 31 -23.19 22.10 -4.21
C PRO A 31 -22.28 21.67 -3.03
N ALA A 32 -21.18 22.40 -2.79
CA ALA A 32 -20.26 22.13 -1.69
C ALA A 32 -20.89 22.26 -0.27
N TYR A 33 -22.10 22.84 -0.16
CA TYR A 33 -22.83 23.00 1.10
C TYR A 33 -24.17 22.27 1.12
N GLU A 34 -24.37 21.28 0.26
CA GLU A 34 -25.59 20.46 0.25
C GLU A 34 -25.83 19.77 1.60
N TRP A 35 -24.79 19.19 2.21
CA TRP A 35 -24.81 18.61 3.56
C TRP A 35 -25.33 19.57 4.65
N LEU A 36 -25.14 20.88 4.45
CA LEU A 36 -25.53 21.90 5.41
C LEU A 36 -27.01 22.28 5.26
N ARG A 37 -27.59 22.11 4.06
CA ARG A 37 -29.01 22.39 3.81
C ARG A 37 -29.89 21.45 4.60
N ASP A 38 -29.69 20.14 4.46
CA ASP A 38 -30.43 19.10 5.20
C ASP A 38 -30.42 19.37 6.71
N ARG A 39 -29.27 19.82 7.22
CA ARG A 39 -29.09 20.13 8.65
C ARG A 39 -29.82 21.40 9.07
N LEU A 40 -29.82 22.44 8.24
CA LEU A 40 -30.58 23.66 8.50
C LEU A 40 -32.09 23.38 8.41
N GLU A 41 -32.53 22.53 7.49
CA GLU A 41 -33.93 22.06 7.38
C GLU A 41 -34.36 21.27 8.60
N SER A 42 -33.50 20.37 9.12
CA SER A 42 -33.78 19.64 10.37
C SER A 42 -33.97 20.56 11.59
N LYS A 43 -33.34 21.75 11.58
CA LYS A 43 -33.54 22.81 12.58
C LYS A 43 -34.67 23.79 12.20
N GLY A 44 -35.50 23.39 11.23
CA GLY A 44 -36.71 24.09 10.79
C GLY A 44 -36.49 25.26 9.84
N THR A 45 -35.30 25.41 9.25
CA THR A 45 -35.02 26.47 8.26
C THR A 45 -35.69 26.11 6.93
N THR A 46 -36.48 27.01 6.36
CA THR A 46 -37.08 26.81 5.04
C THR A 46 -36.26 27.51 3.97
N PHE A 47 -35.97 26.78 2.89
CA PHE A 47 -35.23 27.28 1.75
C PHE A 47 -36.23 27.71 0.67
N ASN A 48 -36.17 28.97 0.23
CA ASN A 48 -36.90 29.39 -0.96
C ASN A 48 -35.89 29.45 -2.12
N ASN A 49 -36.14 28.70 -3.19
CA ASN A 49 -35.14 28.41 -4.23
C ASN A 49 -34.63 29.65 -4.99
N ASP A 50 -35.35 30.78 -4.89
CA ASP A 50 -35.02 32.01 -5.60
C ASP A 50 -34.18 33.02 -4.79
N ASN A 51 -33.84 32.72 -3.52
CA ASN A 51 -33.11 33.65 -2.66
C ASN A 51 -31.67 33.19 -2.38
N LEU A 52 -30.71 34.12 -2.54
CA LEU A 52 -29.33 33.93 -2.10
C LEU A 52 -29.29 33.83 -0.56
N ILE A 53 -28.73 32.73 -0.09
CA ILE A 53 -28.74 32.36 1.33
C ILE A 53 -27.34 32.47 1.90
N TYR A 54 -27.22 33.23 2.99
CA TYR A 54 -25.94 33.53 3.61
C TYR A 54 -25.83 33.01 5.03
N LEU A 55 -24.67 32.43 5.34
CA LEU A 55 -24.32 31.94 6.66
C LEU A 55 -23.07 32.66 7.17
N CYS A 56 -23.09 33.09 8.43
CA CYS A 56 -21.89 33.63 9.04
C CYS A 56 -20.87 32.52 9.34
N LYS A 57 -19.57 32.85 9.30
CA LYS A 57 -18.49 31.88 9.56
C LYS A 57 -18.57 31.20 10.93
N ALA A 58 -19.13 31.87 11.94
CA ALA A 58 -19.28 31.26 13.27
C ALA A 58 -20.32 30.13 13.27
N CYS A 59 -21.44 30.31 12.56
CA CYS A 59 -22.42 29.26 12.37
C CYS A 59 -21.85 28.13 11.51
N GLU A 60 -21.10 28.46 10.45
CA GLU A 60 -20.41 27.45 9.63
C GLU A 60 -19.50 26.55 10.50
N ALA A 61 -18.66 27.15 11.33
CA ALA A 61 -17.76 26.43 12.21
C ALA A 61 -18.48 25.65 13.32
N LYS A 62 -19.68 26.07 13.73
CA LYS A 62 -20.55 25.31 14.65
C LYS A 62 -21.04 24.05 13.94
N TYR A 63 -21.68 24.18 12.78
CA TYR A 63 -22.24 23.04 12.05
C TYR A 63 -21.18 22.03 11.59
N ARG A 64 -19.99 22.48 11.18
CA ARG A 64 -18.87 21.56 10.85
C ARG A 64 -18.37 20.76 12.05
N ARG A 65 -18.41 21.32 13.26
CA ARG A 65 -18.04 20.57 14.48
C ARG A 65 -19.10 19.54 14.82
N GLU A 66 -20.38 19.91 14.72
CA GLU A 66 -21.47 18.96 14.95
C GLU A 66 -21.52 17.86 13.88
N GLU A 67 -21.09 18.11 12.64
CA GLU A 67 -20.97 17.11 11.57
C GLU A 67 -19.92 16.05 11.91
N LYS A 68 -18.75 16.48 12.39
CA LYS A 68 -17.69 15.57 12.86
C LYS A 68 -18.13 14.71 14.04
N GLN A 69 -18.83 15.29 15.01
CA GLN A 69 -19.35 14.55 16.17
C GLN A 69 -20.39 13.51 15.79
N ILE A 70 -21.31 13.84 14.87
CA ILE A 70 -22.28 12.87 14.38
C ILE A 70 -21.57 11.74 13.64
N GLY A 71 -20.60 12.03 12.76
CA GLY A 71 -19.82 10.98 12.09
C GLY A 71 -19.11 10.02 13.05
N GLU A 72 -18.56 10.54 14.14
CA GLU A 72 -17.91 9.75 15.20
C GLU A 72 -18.93 8.94 16.04
N GLU A 73 -20.16 9.43 16.22
CA GLU A 73 -21.24 8.72 16.91
C GLU A 73 -21.93 7.67 16.03
N THR A 74 -22.18 7.93 14.74
CA THR A 74 -22.70 6.91 13.83
C THR A 74 -21.70 5.78 13.62
N GLU A 75 -20.40 6.04 13.60
CA GLU A 75 -19.37 4.98 13.60
C GLU A 75 -19.38 4.12 14.88
N ARG A 76 -19.80 4.67 16.02
CA ARG A 76 -19.96 3.93 17.28
C ARG A 76 -21.26 3.12 17.32
N VAL A 77 -22.38 3.69 16.85
CA VAL A 77 -23.69 3.01 16.88
C VAL A 77 -23.79 1.91 15.81
N PHE A 78 -23.15 2.07 14.63
CA PHE A 78 -23.06 1.00 13.62
C PHE A 78 -22.21 -0.19 14.08
N LYS A 79 -21.30 0.00 15.04
CA LYS A 79 -20.52 -1.09 15.65
C LYS A 79 -21.35 -1.94 16.61
N ASP A 80 -22.40 -1.39 17.22
CA ASP A 80 -23.19 -2.11 18.25
C ASP A 80 -24.47 -2.78 17.70
N SER A 81 -24.98 -2.38 16.53
CA SER A 81 -26.29 -2.87 16.03
C SER A 81 -26.23 -3.85 14.86
N THR A 82 -25.03 -4.21 14.37
CA THR A 82 -24.90 -5.34 13.45
C THR A 82 -24.61 -6.59 14.26
N LEU A 83 -25.55 -7.53 14.30
CA LEU A 83 -25.26 -8.93 14.63
C LEU A 83 -24.08 -9.34 13.75
N SER A 84 -22.88 -9.35 14.34
CA SER A 84 -21.67 -9.67 13.60
C SER A 84 -21.79 -11.14 13.20
N VAL A 85 -22.12 -11.39 11.93
CA VAL A 85 -21.59 -12.58 11.29
C VAL A 85 -20.09 -12.51 11.55
N PRO A 86 -19.48 -13.49 12.25
CA PRO A 86 -18.06 -13.43 12.51
C PRO A 86 -17.39 -13.34 11.15
N ASN A 87 -16.82 -12.18 10.82
CA ASN A 87 -15.93 -12.09 9.68
C ASN A 87 -14.91 -13.22 9.88
N PRO A 88 -14.80 -14.21 8.97
CA PRO A 88 -13.85 -15.29 9.14
C PRO A 88 -12.43 -14.70 9.20
N ILE A 89 -11.90 -14.49 10.39
CA ILE A 89 -10.55 -14.00 10.60
C ILE A 89 -9.61 -15.06 10.04
N ILE A 90 -8.93 -14.75 8.95
CA ILE A 90 -7.82 -15.57 8.48
C ILE A 90 -6.70 -15.40 9.50
N ARG A 91 -6.51 -16.43 10.32
CA ARG A 91 -5.51 -16.44 11.38
C ARG A 91 -4.14 -16.76 10.79
N ALA A 92 -3.41 -15.75 10.32
CA ALA A 92 -1.97 -15.89 10.18
C ALA A 92 -1.37 -15.98 11.59
N GLN A 93 -1.03 -17.20 12.04
CA GLN A 93 -0.41 -17.38 13.35
C GLN A 93 1.04 -16.87 13.29
N LYS A 94 1.47 -16.18 14.36
CA LYS A 94 2.84 -15.65 14.54
C LYS A 94 3.24 -14.46 13.65
N CYS A 95 2.28 -13.61 13.28
CA CYS A 95 2.59 -12.34 12.63
C CYS A 95 2.83 -11.23 13.67
N PHE A 96 3.73 -10.31 13.37
CA PHE A 96 3.98 -9.10 14.16
C PHE A 96 3.56 -7.85 13.38
N GLN A 97 2.94 -6.86 14.03
CA GLN A 97 2.61 -5.57 13.40
C GLN A 97 3.59 -4.48 13.78
N VAL A 98 4.00 -3.72 12.77
CA VAL A 98 4.70 -2.45 13.01
C VAL A 98 3.68 -1.39 13.48
N PRO A 99 3.94 -0.70 14.62
CA PRO A 99 3.11 0.41 15.06
C PRO A 99 2.98 1.50 14.00
N MET A 100 1.77 2.04 13.81
CA MET A 100 1.58 3.12 12.85
C MET A 100 2.23 4.43 13.33
N GLN A 101 3.41 4.76 12.80
CA GLN A 101 4.13 5.98 13.15
C GLN A 101 4.50 6.81 11.91
N VAL A 102 4.20 8.11 11.93
CA VAL A 102 4.31 8.98 10.74
C VAL A 102 5.71 9.58 10.57
N ASN A 103 6.47 9.70 11.68
CA ASN A 103 7.75 10.41 11.76
C ASN A 103 8.93 9.51 12.17
N PHE A 104 8.71 8.21 12.28
CA PHE A 104 9.73 7.26 12.73
C PHE A 104 9.90 6.15 11.70
N CYS A 105 11.10 5.59 11.62
CA CYS A 105 11.37 4.44 10.78
C CYS A 105 10.67 3.22 11.34
N CYS A 106 9.98 2.46 10.48
CA CYS A 106 9.33 1.20 10.85
C CYS A 106 10.27 0.11 11.40
N PHE A 107 11.60 0.23 11.26
CA PHE A 107 12.56 -0.79 11.65
C PHE A 107 13.42 -0.43 12.86
N CYS A 108 14.04 0.76 12.86
CA CYS A 108 14.92 1.22 13.94
C CYS A 108 14.28 2.22 14.88
N GLN A 109 13.03 2.64 14.61
CA GLN A 109 12.32 3.66 15.37
C GLN A 109 13.06 5.01 15.47
N ASN A 110 14.09 5.24 14.64
CA ASN A 110 14.76 6.52 14.58
C ASN A 110 13.86 7.55 13.89
N HIS A 111 13.95 8.80 14.35
CA HIS A 111 13.21 9.91 13.75
C HIS A 111 13.65 10.12 12.30
N LEU A 112 12.68 10.22 11.42
CA LEU A 112 12.90 10.36 9.99
C LEU A 112 13.17 11.82 9.62
N ALA A 113 14.16 12.02 8.75
CA ALA A 113 14.35 13.30 8.08
C ALA A 113 13.26 13.53 7.02
N LYS A 114 13.08 14.78 6.57
CA LYS A 114 12.08 15.12 5.52
C LYS A 114 12.25 14.32 4.21
N SER A 115 13.43 13.75 3.96
CA SER A 115 13.76 12.92 2.80
C SER A 115 13.40 11.43 2.93
N SER A 116 12.63 11.04 3.96
CA SER A 116 12.21 9.65 4.14
C SER A 116 11.30 9.15 3.01
N VAL A 117 11.47 7.89 2.62
CA VAL A 117 10.71 7.24 1.56
C VAL A 117 9.60 6.39 2.17
N PHE A 118 8.43 6.39 1.53
CA PHE A 118 7.36 5.45 1.86
C PHE A 118 7.78 4.04 1.47
N LEU A 119 7.44 3.05 2.29
CA LEU A 119 7.74 1.66 1.99
C LEU A 119 6.99 1.21 0.72
N PRO A 120 7.70 0.77 -0.34
CA PRO A 120 7.07 0.17 -1.50
C PRO A 120 6.23 -1.06 -1.11
N SER A 121 5.22 -1.39 -1.91
CA SER A 121 4.40 -2.59 -1.71
C SER A 121 5.23 -3.87 -1.69
N GLU A 122 6.24 -3.93 -2.54
CA GLU A 122 7.14 -5.05 -2.73
C GLU A 122 7.91 -5.32 -1.44
N VAL A 123 8.48 -4.27 -0.83
CA VAL A 123 9.19 -4.39 0.45
C VAL A 123 8.25 -4.83 1.57
N ARG A 124 7.02 -4.33 1.61
CA ARG A 124 6.03 -4.75 2.62
C ARG A 124 5.66 -6.23 2.48
N LEU A 125 5.61 -6.73 1.26
CA LEU A 125 5.37 -8.15 0.99
C LEU A 125 6.60 -9.00 1.38
N ASP A 126 7.81 -8.57 1.00
CA ASP A 126 9.07 -9.24 1.34
C ASP A 126 9.18 -9.39 2.87
N LEU A 127 8.88 -8.34 3.64
CA LEU A 127 8.84 -8.37 5.11
C LEU A 127 7.84 -9.37 5.69
N PHE A 128 6.66 -9.45 5.09
CA PHE A 128 5.63 -10.37 5.55
C PHE A 128 6.03 -11.83 5.29
N VAL A 129 6.66 -12.10 4.15
CA VAL A 129 7.05 -13.45 3.73
C VAL A 129 8.32 -13.93 4.44
N GLU A 130 9.31 -13.05 4.62
CA GLU A 130 10.64 -13.41 5.14
C GLU A 130 10.78 -13.25 6.65
N HIS A 131 10.01 -12.34 7.26
CA HIS A 131 10.17 -11.96 8.66
C HIS A 131 8.90 -12.07 9.51
N ASP A 132 7.79 -12.54 8.93
CA ASP A 132 6.47 -12.56 9.58
C ASP A 132 6.02 -11.17 10.09
N VAL A 133 6.48 -10.09 9.46
CA VAL A 133 6.16 -8.71 9.86
C VAL A 133 5.17 -8.07 8.89
N TYR A 134 4.00 -7.71 9.41
CA TYR A 134 3.02 -6.92 8.69
C TYR A 134 3.27 -5.42 8.85
N VAL A 135 3.30 -4.72 7.72
CA VAL A 135 3.49 -3.28 7.67
C VAL A 135 2.35 -2.61 6.93
N TYR A 136 1.70 -1.64 7.59
CA TYR A 136 0.64 -0.84 7.00
C TYR A 136 1.11 -0.04 5.78
N ALA A 137 0.17 0.25 4.89
CA ALA A 137 0.42 1.20 3.81
C ALA A 137 0.84 2.57 4.38
N ARG A 138 1.69 3.29 3.65
CA ARG A 138 2.21 4.62 4.02
C ARG A 138 3.13 4.67 5.24
N GLN A 139 3.57 3.52 5.76
CA GLN A 139 4.72 3.49 6.65
C GLN A 139 5.98 3.94 5.93
N LYS A 140 6.90 4.52 6.68
CA LYS A 140 8.12 5.10 6.15
C LYS A 140 9.34 4.41 6.73
N CYS A 141 10.43 4.52 5.99
CA CYS A 141 11.70 3.96 6.38
C CYS A 141 12.85 4.91 6.10
N CYS A 142 13.92 4.80 6.89
CA CYS A 142 15.18 5.47 6.63
C CYS A 142 15.94 4.78 5.50
N GLY A 143 16.81 5.53 4.83
CA GLY A 143 17.60 5.02 3.70
C GLY A 143 18.58 3.89 4.05
N SER A 144 18.92 3.69 5.32
CA SER A 144 19.87 2.63 5.73
C SER A 144 19.29 1.21 5.60
N HIS A 145 17.97 1.08 5.61
CA HIS A 145 17.27 -0.21 5.51
C HIS A 145 16.71 -0.50 4.12
N LEU A 146 16.84 0.46 3.19
CA LEU A 146 16.42 0.30 1.81
C LEU A 146 17.63 0.42 0.89
N LYS A 147 17.81 -0.57 0.02
CA LYS A 147 18.77 -0.50 -1.09
C LYS A 147 17.97 -0.29 -2.37
N GLY A 148 17.79 0.99 -2.75
CA GLY A 148 16.89 1.37 -3.84
C GLY A 148 15.43 1.13 -3.47
N THR A 149 14.75 0.24 -4.19
CA THR A 149 13.34 -0.13 -3.96
C THR A 149 13.18 -1.44 -3.18
N ARG A 150 14.28 -2.03 -2.71
CA ARG A 150 14.30 -3.31 -2.00
C ARG A 150 14.78 -3.14 -0.56
N LEU A 151 14.42 -4.11 0.27
CA LEU A 151 14.98 -4.25 1.60
C LEU A 151 16.50 -4.47 1.50
N ASN A 152 17.27 -3.88 2.40
CA ASN A 152 18.69 -4.17 2.50
C ASN A 152 18.87 -5.65 2.90
N PRO A 153 19.59 -6.49 2.13
CA PRO A 153 19.72 -7.91 2.42
C PRO A 153 20.38 -8.19 3.79
N ASP A 154 21.21 -7.29 4.28
CA ASP A 154 21.89 -7.42 5.57
C ASP A 154 21.04 -6.91 6.75
N ILE A 155 19.77 -6.55 6.53
CA ILE A 155 18.94 -6.03 7.60
C ILE A 155 18.63 -7.14 8.62
N THR A 156 18.80 -6.81 9.89
CA THR A 156 18.29 -7.63 10.98
C THR A 156 17.05 -6.98 11.54
N ILE A 157 15.92 -7.68 11.49
CA ILE A 157 14.66 -7.19 12.03
C ILE A 157 14.45 -7.80 13.41
N ASP A 158 14.56 -6.95 14.44
CA ASP A 158 14.18 -7.36 15.80
C ASP A 158 12.64 -7.32 15.90
N THR A 159 12.01 -8.50 15.93
CA THR A 159 10.55 -8.61 16.05
C THR A 159 10.05 -8.42 17.48
N ARG A 160 10.93 -8.41 18.49
CA ARG A 160 10.55 -8.22 19.90
C ARG A 160 10.01 -6.83 20.18
N GLN A 161 10.31 -5.86 19.31
CA GLN A 161 9.81 -4.49 19.41
C GLN A 161 8.40 -4.32 18.81
N TYR A 162 7.83 -5.38 18.25
CA TYR A 162 6.53 -5.35 17.57
C TYR A 162 5.50 -6.17 18.34
N GLU A 163 4.25 -5.74 18.22
CA GLU A 163 3.14 -6.44 18.85
C GLU A 163 2.70 -7.63 17.99
N PRO A 164 2.43 -8.81 18.59
CA PRO A 164 1.73 -9.88 17.89
C PRO A 164 0.42 -9.35 17.32
N THR A 165 0.14 -9.69 16.06
CA THR A 165 -1.06 -9.22 15.37
C THR A 165 -1.79 -10.36 14.67
N MET A 166 -3.06 -10.07 14.37
CA MET A 166 -3.94 -10.90 13.57
C MET A 166 -4.40 -10.08 12.38
N LEU A 167 -4.24 -10.60 11.18
CA LEU A 167 -4.70 -9.92 9.98
C LEU A 167 -6.22 -10.04 9.83
N THR A 168 -6.85 -8.94 9.45
CA THR A 168 -8.23 -8.94 8.96
C THR A 168 -8.32 -9.59 7.58
N ILE A 169 -9.53 -9.96 7.16
CA ILE A 169 -9.78 -10.50 5.80
C ILE A 169 -9.34 -9.52 4.73
N GLU A 170 -9.57 -8.23 4.94
CA GLU A 170 -9.21 -7.18 3.99
C GLU A 170 -7.70 -7.08 3.85
N GLU A 171 -6.97 -7.05 4.97
CA GLU A 171 -5.50 -7.02 4.97
C GLU A 171 -4.90 -8.27 4.34
N ALA A 172 -5.41 -9.45 4.69
CA ALA A 172 -5.00 -10.72 4.10
C ALA A 172 -5.29 -10.75 2.59
N SER A 173 -6.47 -10.30 2.17
CA SER A 173 -6.85 -10.22 0.74
C SER A 173 -5.95 -9.27 -0.03
N ASN A 174 -5.57 -8.14 0.58
CA ASN A 174 -4.64 -7.18 0.00
C ASN A 174 -3.24 -7.76 -0.16
N LEU A 175 -2.74 -8.52 0.82
CA LEU A 175 -1.45 -9.23 0.71
C LEU A 175 -1.49 -10.28 -0.40
N ILE A 176 -2.55 -11.09 -0.46
CA ILE A 176 -2.73 -12.10 -1.52
C ILE A 176 -2.79 -11.44 -2.90
N PHE A 177 -3.47 -10.29 -3.01
CA PHE A 177 -3.54 -9.53 -4.25
C PHE A 177 -2.17 -8.99 -4.67
N GLN A 178 -1.41 -8.43 -3.73
CA GLN A 178 -0.04 -7.97 -3.97
C GLN A 178 0.87 -9.12 -4.41
N LEU A 179 0.81 -10.26 -3.71
CA LEU A 179 1.56 -11.47 -4.09
C LEU A 179 1.19 -11.95 -5.49
N LYS A 180 -0.11 -12.01 -5.83
CA LYS A 180 -0.57 -12.37 -7.18
C LYS A 180 -0.01 -11.42 -8.24
N ASN A 181 0.01 -10.12 -7.98
CA ASN A 181 0.54 -9.15 -8.93
C ASN A 181 2.07 -9.26 -9.06
N ASP A 182 2.78 -9.46 -7.96
CA ASP A 182 4.24 -9.64 -7.99
C ASP A 182 4.62 -10.91 -8.77
N ILE A 183 3.90 -12.02 -8.56
CA ILE A 183 4.05 -13.25 -9.35
C ILE A 183 3.75 -13.01 -10.84
N LYS A 184 2.67 -12.29 -11.17
CA LYS A 184 2.32 -11.96 -12.56
C LYS A 184 3.37 -11.09 -13.24
N ASN A 185 3.92 -10.12 -12.51
CA ASN A 185 4.94 -9.20 -13.04
C ASN A 185 6.30 -9.89 -13.19
N LYS A 186 6.64 -10.81 -12.29
CA LYS A 186 7.86 -11.64 -12.35
C LYS A 186 7.77 -12.74 -13.43
N ARG A 187 6.56 -13.22 -13.75
CA ARG A 187 6.30 -14.20 -14.84
C ARG A 187 6.75 -13.77 -16.23
N ASN A 188 7.12 -12.51 -16.47
CA ASN A 188 7.60 -12.06 -17.78
C ASN A 188 9.13 -12.03 -17.90
N ARG A 189 9.87 -12.61 -16.95
CA ARG A 189 11.34 -12.70 -16.98
C ARG A 189 11.78 -14.11 -16.64
N PRO A 190 12.71 -14.75 -17.40
CA PRO A 190 13.34 -15.97 -16.94
C PRO A 190 14.10 -15.68 -15.64
N LEU A 191 13.69 -16.34 -14.55
CA LEU A 191 14.28 -16.16 -13.22
C LEU A 191 15.73 -16.65 -13.18
N LEU A 192 16.03 -17.74 -13.91
CA LEU A 192 17.38 -18.23 -14.13
C LEU A 192 17.74 -18.16 -15.61
N SER A 193 18.58 -17.21 -16.01
CA SER A 193 19.22 -17.22 -17.32
C SER A 193 20.61 -16.60 -17.22
N LEU A 194 21.58 -17.15 -17.96
CA LEU A 194 22.95 -16.63 -18.02
C LEU A 194 22.98 -15.20 -18.56
N ASP A 195 22.06 -14.89 -19.47
CA ASP A 195 21.96 -13.59 -20.13
C ASP A 195 21.11 -12.58 -19.33
N ASN A 196 20.53 -12.99 -18.21
CA ASN A 196 19.77 -12.08 -17.34
C ASN A 196 20.75 -11.22 -16.52
N PRO A 197 20.80 -9.89 -16.71
CA PRO A 197 21.68 -9.01 -15.95
C PRO A 197 21.21 -8.76 -14.52
N LEU A 198 19.98 -9.16 -14.18
CA LEU A 198 19.37 -8.94 -12.87
C LEU A 198 19.50 -10.14 -11.92
N ILE A 199 20.06 -11.27 -12.39
CA ILE A 199 20.28 -12.42 -11.52
C ILE A 199 21.54 -12.19 -10.69
N ASP A 200 21.43 -12.37 -9.39
CA ASP A 200 22.59 -12.31 -8.50
C ASP A 200 23.51 -13.51 -8.76
N GLU A 201 24.82 -13.29 -8.67
CA GLU A 201 25.80 -14.37 -8.80
C GLU A 201 25.62 -15.40 -7.68
N GLU A 202 25.22 -14.94 -6.50
CA GLU A 202 24.93 -15.80 -5.35
C GLU A 202 23.68 -16.66 -5.56
N ASP A 203 22.64 -16.12 -6.20
CA ASP A 203 21.45 -16.89 -6.59
C ASP A 203 21.81 -17.98 -7.61
N LEU A 204 22.53 -17.60 -8.68
CA LEU A 204 22.93 -18.54 -9.72
C LEU A 204 23.79 -19.68 -9.14
N LYS A 205 24.71 -19.35 -8.24
CA LYS A 205 25.55 -20.34 -7.52
C LYS A 205 24.73 -21.19 -6.56
N SER A 206 23.72 -20.62 -5.90
CA SER A 206 22.82 -21.36 -5.00
C SER A 206 21.99 -22.39 -5.76
N TRP A 207 21.56 -22.08 -6.97
CA TRP A 207 20.78 -23.00 -7.79
C TRP A 207 21.62 -24.02 -8.58
N THR A 208 22.79 -23.63 -9.08
CA THR A 208 23.61 -24.49 -9.96
C THR A 208 24.82 -25.11 -9.28
N GLY A 209 25.32 -24.49 -8.20
CA GLY A 209 26.59 -24.85 -7.57
C GLY A 209 27.82 -24.16 -8.18
N TRP A 210 27.65 -23.43 -9.29
CA TRP A 210 28.74 -22.87 -10.09
C TRP A 210 28.70 -21.35 -10.12
N LYS A 211 29.86 -20.72 -10.31
CA LYS A 211 29.92 -19.29 -10.58
C LYS A 211 29.45 -18.99 -11.99
N LYS A 212 29.04 -17.75 -12.24
CA LYS A 212 28.60 -17.31 -13.56
C LYS A 212 29.69 -17.45 -14.62
N SER A 213 30.94 -17.14 -14.26
CA SER A 213 32.10 -17.29 -15.15
C SER A 213 32.35 -18.76 -15.54
N ASP A 214 32.27 -19.68 -14.59
CA ASP A 214 32.45 -21.13 -14.84
C ASP A 214 31.38 -21.64 -15.81
N LEU A 215 30.12 -21.24 -15.60
CA LEU A 215 29.01 -21.58 -16.49
C LEU A 215 29.18 -20.99 -17.90
N HIS A 216 29.71 -19.78 -18.04
CA HIS A 216 30.05 -19.22 -19.35
C HIS A 216 31.16 -20.01 -20.06
N THR A 217 32.19 -20.46 -19.32
CA THR A 217 33.25 -21.31 -19.88
C THR A 217 32.70 -22.66 -20.36
N MET A 218 31.81 -23.28 -19.56
CA MET A 218 31.12 -24.51 -19.96
C MET A 218 30.24 -24.30 -21.19
N TYR A 219 29.46 -23.21 -21.20
CA TYR A 219 28.63 -22.84 -22.34
C TYR A 219 29.46 -22.68 -23.62
N ALA A 220 30.56 -21.93 -23.58
CA ALA A 220 31.44 -21.73 -24.75
C ALA A 220 31.99 -23.06 -25.29
N THR A 221 32.38 -23.97 -24.40
CA THR A 221 32.86 -25.31 -24.77
C THR A 221 31.77 -26.14 -25.46
N ILE A 222 30.52 -26.04 -24.98
CA ILE A 222 29.39 -26.83 -25.50
C ILE A 222 28.84 -26.21 -26.80
N SER A 223 28.78 -24.88 -26.90
CA SER A 223 28.28 -24.17 -28.08
C SER A 223 29.15 -24.40 -29.31
N ASP A 224 30.46 -24.51 -29.12
CA ASP A 224 31.41 -24.75 -30.21
C ASP A 224 31.33 -26.16 -30.79
N SER A 225 30.70 -27.11 -30.07
CA SER A 225 30.67 -28.52 -30.45
C SER A 225 29.82 -28.85 -31.68
N LYS A 226 29.05 -27.90 -32.26
CA LYS A 226 28.04 -28.11 -33.33
C LYS A 226 26.93 -29.13 -33.01
N VAL A 227 27.02 -29.87 -31.90
CA VAL A 227 26.07 -30.90 -31.46
C VAL A 227 24.83 -30.26 -30.85
N MET A 228 25.02 -29.21 -30.04
CA MET A 228 23.93 -28.49 -29.40
C MET A 228 23.55 -27.24 -30.20
N ARG A 229 22.24 -27.00 -30.31
CA ARG A 229 21.66 -25.81 -30.94
C ARG A 229 20.50 -25.34 -30.08
N ASP A 230 20.22 -24.04 -30.15
CA ASP A 230 19.05 -23.49 -29.49
C ASP A 230 17.77 -24.13 -30.05
N SER A 231 16.82 -24.37 -29.16
CA SER A 231 15.49 -24.85 -29.51
C SER A 231 14.53 -23.68 -29.67
N LYS A 232 13.29 -23.95 -30.12
CA LYS A 232 12.23 -22.93 -30.20
C LYS A 232 11.93 -22.25 -28.85
N HIS A 233 12.19 -22.94 -27.73
CA HIS A 233 11.75 -22.52 -26.41
C HIS A 233 12.89 -22.27 -25.41
N ARG A 234 14.11 -22.72 -25.70
CA ARG A 234 15.25 -22.68 -24.78
C ARG A 234 16.55 -22.58 -25.52
N SER A 235 17.45 -21.75 -25.02
CA SER A 235 18.83 -21.68 -25.48
C SER A 235 19.66 -22.85 -24.92
N VAL A 236 20.83 -23.11 -25.53
CA VAL A 236 21.82 -24.04 -24.98
C VAL A 236 22.29 -23.61 -23.58
N ALA A 237 22.35 -22.30 -23.32
CA ALA A 237 22.64 -21.74 -22.00
C ALA A 237 21.57 -22.14 -20.98
N ASP A 238 20.29 -22.00 -21.31
CA ASP A 238 19.19 -22.39 -20.41
C ASP A 238 19.19 -23.90 -20.15
N ALA A 239 19.53 -24.71 -21.16
CA ALA A 239 19.65 -26.16 -21.01
C ALA A 239 20.78 -26.55 -20.05
N LEU A 240 21.93 -25.86 -20.13
CA LEU A 240 23.06 -26.05 -19.22
C LEU A 240 22.69 -25.72 -17.77
N ILE A 241 22.03 -24.57 -17.54
CA ILE A 241 21.60 -24.17 -16.20
C ILE A 241 20.54 -25.15 -15.68
N LEU A 242 19.55 -25.52 -16.50
CA LEU A 242 18.53 -26.50 -16.12
C LEU A 242 19.14 -27.85 -15.73
N TYR A 243 20.14 -28.32 -16.48
CA TYR A 243 20.85 -29.55 -16.15
C TYR A 243 21.47 -29.46 -14.76
N TRP A 244 22.20 -28.40 -14.45
CA TRP A 244 22.85 -28.24 -13.14
C TRP A 244 21.84 -28.05 -12.00
N VAL A 245 20.77 -27.31 -12.21
CA VAL A 245 19.66 -27.21 -11.24
C VAL A 245 19.07 -28.59 -10.98
N LYS A 246 18.86 -29.40 -12.01
CA LYS A 246 18.32 -30.75 -11.87
C LYS A 246 19.28 -31.70 -11.14
N MET A 247 20.59 -31.53 -11.34
CA MET A 247 21.61 -32.34 -10.66
C MET A 247 21.78 -31.95 -9.20
N LYS A 248 21.67 -30.65 -8.87
CA LYS A 248 21.85 -30.13 -7.51
C LYS A 248 20.59 -30.26 -6.65
N THR A 249 19.42 -30.18 -7.27
CA THR A 249 18.13 -30.19 -6.57
C THR A 249 17.37 -31.49 -6.82
N ASN A 250 16.57 -31.94 -5.87
CA ASN A 250 15.67 -33.07 -6.08
C ASN A 250 14.29 -32.64 -6.66
N LEU A 251 14.26 -31.54 -7.42
CA LEU A 251 13.02 -31.00 -7.98
C LEU A 251 12.60 -31.75 -9.24
N SER A 252 11.29 -31.84 -9.47
CA SER A 252 10.73 -32.36 -10.73
C SER A 252 10.98 -31.38 -11.89
N TYR A 253 10.94 -31.85 -13.13
CA TYR A 253 11.04 -30.95 -14.29
C TYR A 253 9.90 -29.93 -14.36
N SER A 254 8.71 -30.26 -13.83
CA SER A 254 7.59 -29.31 -13.73
C SER A 254 7.87 -28.20 -12.73
N GLN A 255 8.56 -28.49 -11.62
CA GLN A 255 9.00 -27.49 -10.65
C GLN A 255 10.14 -26.64 -11.20
N ILE A 256 11.13 -27.25 -11.85
CA ILE A 256 12.26 -26.52 -12.46
C ILE A 256 11.76 -25.63 -13.60
N GLY A 257 10.76 -26.08 -14.35
CA GLY A 257 10.17 -25.32 -15.45
C GLY A 257 9.64 -23.94 -15.03
N THR A 258 9.25 -23.74 -13.77
CA THR A 258 8.80 -22.43 -13.29
C THR A 258 9.94 -21.40 -13.16
N LEU A 259 11.20 -21.85 -13.14
CA LEU A 259 12.40 -21.00 -13.09
C LEU A 259 12.81 -20.51 -14.48
N PHE A 260 12.40 -21.23 -15.52
CA PHE A 260 12.77 -21.01 -16.93
C PHE A 260 11.49 -20.95 -17.75
N ASN A 261 10.92 -19.74 -17.79
CA ASN A 261 9.63 -19.41 -18.39
C ASN A 261 9.46 -19.95 -19.81
#